data_AF-A0A4R2TIA3-F1
#
_entry.id   AF-A0A4R2TIA3-F1
#
_cell.length_a   1.000
_cell.length_b   1.000
_cell.length_c   1.000
_cell.angle_alpha   90.00
_cell.angle_beta   90.00
_cell.angle_gamma   90.00
#
_symmetry.space_group_name_H-M   'P 1'
#
loop_
_entity.id
_entity.type
_entity.pdbx_description
1 polymer ?
#
loop_
_entity_poly.entity_id
_entity_poly.type
_entity_poly.pdbx_seq_one_letter_code
_entity_poly.pdbx_strand_id
1 'polypeptide(L)'
;MRRTEIRSTHLERDYWRSTLGARLLVVPNEALVEDIAAWVPRIAAHVGLAFEPAMLDFHRLKRPVATASVAQVREPLYRRAIGAAAPYAARMTPFVEAYERSRAALAAGS
;
A
#
# COMPACT_ATOMS: atom_id res chain seq x y z
N MET A 1 18.66 -1.55 13.14
CA MET A 1 18.38 -0.90 11.84
C MET A 1 16.99 -0.28 11.95
N ARG A 2 16.88 1.03 12.22
CA ARG A 2 15.57 1.69 12.34
C ARG A 2 14.98 1.77 10.93
N ARG A 3 13.80 1.17 10.72
CA ARG A 3 12.96 1.42 9.55
C ARG A 3 12.77 2.93 9.51
N THR A 4 13.39 3.62 8.56
CA THR A 4 13.07 5.02 8.29
C THR A 4 11.67 5.00 7.68
N GLU A 5 10.64 4.94 8.53
CA GLU A 5 9.29 5.22 8.10
C GLU A 5 9.28 6.63 7.53
N ILE A 6 8.97 6.74 6.25
CA ILE A 6 8.80 8.03 5.59
C ILE A 6 7.58 8.67 6.26
N ARG A 7 7.81 9.58 7.22
CA ARG A 7 6.76 10.28 8.00
C ARG A 7 5.63 10.87 7.14
N SER A 8 5.87 11.12 5.85
CA SER A 8 4.87 11.64 4.90
C SER A 8 3.63 10.74 4.79
N THR A 9 3.80 9.41 4.78
CA THR A 9 2.66 8.49 4.62
C THR A 9 1.72 8.50 5.82
N HIS A 10 2.22 8.77 7.02
CA HIS A 10 1.39 8.90 8.21
C HIS A 10 0.60 10.21 8.23
N LEU A 11 1.20 11.32 7.79
CA LEU A 11 0.53 12.63 7.72
C LEU A 11 -0.60 12.64 6.69
N GLU A 12 -0.37 12.08 5.51
CA GLU A 12 -1.42 11.95 4.47
C GLU A 12 -2.56 11.07 4.96
N ARG A 13 -2.24 9.92 5.57
CA ARG A 13 -3.26 9.02 6.12
C ARG A 13 -4.07 9.69 7.23
N ASP A 14 -3.41 10.41 8.13
CA ASP A 14 -4.08 11.03 9.27
C ASP A 14 -4.95 12.22 8.83
N TYR A 15 -4.53 12.97 7.81
CA TYR A 15 -5.36 13.97 7.13
C TYR A 15 -6.62 13.35 6.49
N TRP A 16 -6.48 12.24 5.75
CA TRP A 16 -7.65 11.59 5.15
C TRP A 16 -8.57 10.97 6.19
N ARG A 17 -8.02 10.45 7.30
CA ARG A 17 -8.81 9.96 8.43
C ARG A 17 -9.63 11.08 9.07
N SER A 18 -9.06 12.27 9.28
CA SER A 18 -9.82 13.40 9.84
C SER A 18 -10.89 13.91 8.88
N THR A 19 -10.61 13.88 7.57
CA THR A 19 -11.53 14.40 6.53
C THR A 19 -12.67 13.44 6.21
N LEU A 20 -12.40 12.14 6.12
CA LEU A 20 -13.37 11.14 5.65
C LEU A 20 -13.98 10.32 6.79
N GLY A 21 -13.33 10.26 7.95
CA GLY A 21 -13.79 9.53 9.13
C GLY A 21 -14.14 8.08 8.79
N ALA A 22 -15.34 7.65 9.19
CA ALA A 22 -15.84 6.30 8.95
C ALA A 22 -16.03 5.93 7.47
N ARG A 23 -15.97 6.89 6.54
CA ARG A 23 -16.03 6.59 5.08
C ARG A 23 -14.72 5.99 4.57
N LEU A 24 -13.61 6.17 5.28
CA LEU A 24 -12.30 5.66 4.90
C LEU A 24 -12.03 4.32 5.59
N LEU A 25 -11.82 3.26 4.81
CA LEU A 25 -11.22 2.02 5.28
C LEU A 25 -9.74 1.99 4.92
N VAL A 26 -8.88 1.90 5.93
CA VAL A 26 -7.44 1.67 5.71
C VAL A 26 -7.20 0.17 5.62
N VAL A 27 -6.75 -0.30 4.46
CA VAL A 27 -6.39 -1.69 4.21
C VAL A 27 -4.86 -1.80 4.13
N PRO A 28 -4.19 -2.44 5.10
CA PRO A 28 -2.76 -2.69 5.02
C PRO A 28 -2.48 -3.69 3.90
N ASN A 29 -1.64 -3.33 2.95
CA ASN A 29 -1.36 -4.15 1.77
C ASN A 29 -0.81 -5.53 2.16
N GLU A 30 0.15 -5.58 3.08
CA GLU A 30 0.76 -6.82 3.54
C GLU A 30 -0.27 -7.72 4.23
N ALA A 31 -1.14 -7.17 5.07
CA ALA A 31 -2.18 -7.94 5.76
C ALA A 31 -3.23 -8.49 4.78
N LEU A 32 -3.60 -7.71 3.75
CA LEU A 32 -4.47 -8.17 2.67
C LEU A 32 -3.83 -9.32 1.87
N VAL A 33 -2.52 -9.22 1.61
CA VAL A 33 -1.76 -10.27 0.92
C VAL A 33 -1.59 -11.53 1.75
N GLU A 34 -1.48 -11.38 3.06
CA GLU A 34 -1.38 -12.51 3.98
C GLU A 34 -2.69 -13.27 4.12
N ASP A 35 -3.82 -12.56 4.20
CA ASP A 35 -5.14 -13.16 4.41
C ASP A 35 -6.26 -12.41 3.66
N ILE A 36 -6.38 -12.70 2.38
CA ILE A 36 -7.44 -12.13 1.52
C ILE A 36 -8.84 -12.53 2.00
N ALA A 37 -9.00 -13.70 2.62
CA ALA A 37 -10.28 -14.22 3.08
C ALA A 37 -10.81 -13.45 4.30
N ALA A 38 -9.93 -12.91 5.15
CA ALA A 38 -10.31 -12.02 6.23
C ALA A 38 -10.65 -10.60 5.74
N TRP A 39 -9.90 -10.09 4.74
CA TRP A 39 -10.03 -8.69 4.32
C TRP A 39 -11.12 -8.43 3.29
N VAL A 40 -11.35 -9.31 2.33
CA VAL A 40 -12.35 -9.09 1.27
C VAL A 40 -13.77 -8.94 1.83
N PRO A 41 -14.27 -9.79 2.75
CA PRO A 41 -15.58 -9.59 3.36
C PRO A 41 -15.70 -8.27 4.12
N ARG A 42 -14.62 -7.84 4.81
CA ARG A 42 -14.56 -6.56 5.52
C ARG A 42 -14.65 -5.37 4.56
N ILE A 43 -13.95 -5.45 3.43
CA ILE A 43 -13.99 -4.44 2.38
C ILE A 43 -15.39 -4.38 1.77
N ALA A 44 -15.98 -5.52 1.41
CA ALA A 44 -17.33 -5.61 0.87
C ALA A 44 -18.36 -4.99 1.81
N ALA A 45 -18.32 -5.36 3.10
CA ALA A 45 -19.20 -4.79 4.13
C ALA A 45 -19.04 -3.27 4.26
N HIS A 46 -17.79 -2.76 4.21
CA HIS A 46 -17.52 -1.32 4.29
C HIS A 46 -18.14 -0.52 3.15
N VAL A 47 -18.19 -1.10 1.94
CA VAL A 47 -18.82 -0.46 0.77
C VAL A 47 -20.30 -0.83 0.60
N GLY A 48 -20.89 -1.54 1.57
CA GLY A 48 -22.31 -1.92 1.55
C GLY A 48 -22.65 -3.04 0.56
N LEU A 49 -21.68 -3.86 0.16
CA LEU A 49 -21.88 -5.00 -0.74
C LEU A 49 -21.95 -6.32 0.05
N ALA A 50 -22.80 -7.23 -0.41
CA ALA A 50 -22.81 -8.61 0.07
C ALA A 50 -21.54 -9.33 -0.38
N PHE A 51 -20.96 -10.15 0.50
CA PHE A 51 -19.81 -10.97 0.13
C PHE A 51 -20.23 -12.08 -0.85
N GLU A 52 -19.43 -12.25 -1.90
CA GLU A 52 -19.54 -13.38 -2.84
C GLU A 52 -18.20 -14.13 -2.89
N PRO A 53 -18.18 -15.48 -2.88
CA PRO A 53 -16.94 -16.25 -2.95
C PRO A 53 -16.05 -15.89 -4.15
N ALA A 54 -16.66 -15.51 -5.28
CA ALA A 54 -15.95 -15.08 -6.49
C ALA A 54 -15.07 -13.84 -6.29
N MET A 55 -15.31 -13.03 -5.25
CA MET A 55 -14.47 -11.88 -4.91
C MET A 55 -13.05 -12.29 -4.50
N LEU A 56 -12.86 -13.51 -4.00
CA LEU A 56 -11.54 -14.07 -3.68
C LEU A 56 -10.78 -14.53 -4.93
N ASP A 57 -11.50 -14.83 -6.00
CA ASP A 57 -11.00 -15.35 -7.28
C ASP A 57 -10.88 -14.25 -8.36
N PHE A 58 -10.61 -13.00 -7.96
CA PHE A 58 -10.59 -11.83 -8.84
C PHE A 58 -9.71 -12.01 -10.10
N HIS A 59 -8.60 -12.74 -9.98
CA HIS A 59 -7.65 -13.02 -11.05
C HIS A 59 -8.23 -13.88 -12.20
N ARG A 60 -9.37 -14.55 -11.97
CA ARG A 60 -10.08 -15.36 -12.98
C ARG A 60 -11.01 -14.54 -13.87
N LEU A 61 -11.28 -13.28 -13.50
CA LEU A 61 -12.18 -12.40 -14.26
C LEU A 61 -11.55 -12.03 -15.62
N LYS A 62 -12.32 -12.23 -16.70
CA LYS A 62 -11.87 -12.00 -18.08
C LYS A 62 -12.03 -10.54 -18.57
N ARG A 63 -12.34 -9.60 -17.68
CA ARG A 63 -12.52 -8.19 -18.08
C ARG A 63 -11.21 -7.60 -18.64
N PRO A 64 -11.29 -6.74 -19.67
CA PRO A 64 -10.14 -5.97 -20.12
C PRO A 64 -9.73 -5.00 -19.02
N VAL A 65 -8.46 -5.05 -18.64
CA VAL A 65 -7.80 -4.10 -17.72
C VAL A 65 -6.70 -3.45 -18.55
N ALA A 66 -6.67 -2.12 -18.61
CA ALA A 66 -5.73 -1.36 -19.46
C ALA A 66 -4.86 -0.42 -18.62
N THR A 67 -4.32 -0.92 -17.50
CA THR A 67 -3.44 -0.17 -16.60
C THR A 67 -2.03 -0.75 -16.63
N ALA A 68 -0.99 0.02 -16.29
CA ALA A 68 0.39 -0.49 -16.23
C ALA A 68 0.61 -1.73 -15.31
N SER A 69 -0.40 -2.06 -14.48
CA SER A 69 -0.45 -3.22 -13.59
C SER A 69 -1.19 -4.46 -14.15
N VAL A 70 -1.60 -4.49 -15.44
CA VAL A 70 -2.43 -5.59 -16.01
C VAL A 70 -1.90 -6.98 -15.66
N ALA A 71 -0.61 -7.22 -15.87
CA ALA A 71 0.00 -8.53 -15.65
C ALA A 71 -0.10 -8.97 -14.18
N GLN A 72 -0.01 -8.02 -13.24
CA GLN A 72 -0.07 -8.29 -11.80
C GLN A 72 -1.49 -8.60 -11.35
N VAL A 73 -2.50 -7.91 -11.89
CA VAL A 73 -3.92 -8.11 -11.53
C VAL A 73 -4.47 -9.46 -12.03
N ARG A 74 -3.82 -10.05 -13.04
CA ARG A 74 -4.18 -11.37 -13.60
C ARG A 74 -3.58 -12.55 -12.84
N GLU A 75 -2.81 -12.30 -11.79
CA GLU A 75 -2.27 -13.36 -10.95
C GLU A 75 -3.03 -13.46 -9.62
N PRO A 76 -3.05 -14.66 -8.99
CA PRO A 76 -3.44 -14.79 -7.60
C PRO A 76 -2.62 -13.84 -6.74
N LEU A 77 -3.22 -13.34 -5.66
CA LEU A 77 -2.54 -12.43 -4.76
C LEU A 77 -1.29 -13.11 -4.18
N TYR A 78 -0.12 -12.49 -4.35
CA TYR A 78 1.18 -13.13 -4.14
C TYR A 78 2.08 -12.36 -3.17
N ARG A 79 2.89 -13.10 -2.40
CA ARG A 79 3.82 -12.52 -1.40
C ARG A 79 5.14 -12.00 -1.99
N ARG A 80 5.50 -12.39 -3.22
CA ARG A 80 6.83 -12.09 -3.80
C ARG A 80 7.15 -10.59 -3.98
N ALA A 81 6.14 -9.72 -4.00
CA ALA A 81 6.37 -8.27 -4.04
C ALA A 81 6.68 -7.66 -2.66
N ILE A 82 6.35 -8.36 -1.56
CA ILE A 82 6.64 -7.88 -0.21
C ILE A 82 8.15 -7.91 -0.01
N GLY A 83 8.72 -6.76 0.39
CA GLY A 83 10.15 -6.64 0.65
C GLY A 83 11.04 -6.61 -0.61
N ALA A 84 10.47 -6.52 -1.81
CA ALA A 84 11.24 -6.45 -3.07
C ALA A 84 12.22 -5.25 -3.13
N ALA A 85 11.97 -4.20 -2.34
CA ALA A 85 12.87 -3.06 -2.22
C ALA A 85 14.09 -3.31 -1.30
N ALA A 86 14.04 -4.32 -0.42
CA ALA A 86 15.07 -4.54 0.60
C ALA A 86 16.49 -4.77 0.02
N PRO A 87 16.69 -5.52 -1.07
CA PRO A 87 18.02 -5.70 -1.67
C PRO A 87 18.65 -4.39 -2.19
N TYR A 88 17.82 -3.39 -2.52
CA TYR A 88 18.28 -2.11 -3.05
C TYR A 88 18.60 -1.09 -1.95
N ALA A 89 18.23 -1.37 -0.70
CA ALA A 89 18.42 -0.44 0.41
C ALA A 89 19.88 0.02 0.53
N ALA A 90 20.83 -0.90 0.43
CA ALA A 90 22.26 -0.57 0.51
C ALA A 90 22.74 0.32 -0.64
N ARG A 91 22.16 0.17 -1.84
CA ARG A 91 22.49 1.00 -3.02
C ARG A 91 21.89 2.40 -2.92
N MET A 92 20.86 2.57 -2.09
CA MET A 92 20.18 3.85 -1.89
C MET A 92 20.79 4.69 -0.77
N THR A 93 21.77 4.18 -0.01
CA THR A 93 22.42 4.91 1.08
C THR A 93 22.89 6.31 0.68
N PRO A 94 23.61 6.53 -0.45
CA PRO A 94 24.09 7.86 -0.81
C PRO A 94 22.94 8.86 -1.06
N PHE A 95 21.84 8.38 -1.66
CA PHE A 95 20.65 9.19 -1.89
C PHE A 95 19.97 9.55 -0.58
N VAL A 96 19.76 8.58 0.31
CA VAL A 96 19.11 8.80 1.61
C VAL A 96 19.88 9.82 2.43
N GLU A 97 21.21 9.69 2.50
CA GLU A 97 22.05 10.65 3.22
C GLU A 97 21.97 12.06 2.63
N ALA A 98 21.99 12.19 1.30
CA ALA A 98 21.85 13.49 0.63
C ALA A 98 20.47 14.11 0.90
N TYR A 99 19.41 13.33 0.78
CA TYR A 99 18.03 13.76 1.03
C TYR A 99 17.84 14.26 2.46
N GLU A 100 18.35 13.52 3.45
CA GLU A 100 18.26 13.91 4.86
C GLU A 100 19.00 15.21 5.16
N ARG A 101 20.19 15.40 4.56
CA ARG A 101 20.94 16.68 4.66
C ARG A 101 20.14 17.85 4.06
N SER A 102 19.60 17.69 2.86
CA SER A 102 18.80 18.74 2.21
C SER A 102 17.54 19.07 3.02
N ARG A 103 16.87 18.07 3.58
CA ARG A 103 15.69 18.27 4.43
C ARG A 103 16.02 19.05 5.71
N ALA A 104 17.15 18.76 6.34
CA ALA A 104 17.59 19.49 7.54
C ALA A 104 17.93 20.96 7.22
N ALA A 105 18.58 21.22 6.09
CA ALA A 105 18.89 22.58 5.65
C ALA A 105 17.63 23.42 5.40
N LEU A 106 16.60 22.83 4.78
CA LEU A 106 15.31 23.50 4.56
C LEU A 106 14.58 23.83 5.87
N ALA A 107 14.67 22.96 6.87
CA ALA A 107 14.03 23.19 8.18
C ALA A 107 14.76 24.22 9.05
N ALA A 108 16.05 24.47 8.80
CA ALA A 108 16.85 25.45 9.55
C ALA A 108 16.78 26.87 8.94
N GLY A 109 16.29 27.01 7.72
CA GLY A 109 16.12 28.28 7.01
C GLY A 109 14.70 28.85 7.03
N SER A 110 13.78 28.21 7.76
CA SER A 110 12.39 28.61 8.00
C SER A 110 12.18 28.94 9.47
#